data_AF-A0A7X8LQD4-F1
#
_entry.id   AF-A0A7X8LQD4-F1
#
_cell.length_a   1.000
_cell.length_b   1.000
_cell.length_c   1.000
_cell.angle_alpha   90.00
_cell.angle_beta   90.00
_cell.angle_gamma   90.00
#
_symmetry.space_group_name_H-M   'P 1'
#
loop_
_entity.id
_entity.type
_entity.pdbx_description
1 polymer ?
#
loop_
_entity_poly.entity_id
_entity_poly.type
_entity_poly.pdbx_seq_one_letter_code
_entity_poly.pdbx_strand_id
1 'polypeptide(L)'
;MLFAQMVSIVLEGAVAVLGVMLAGRRKKPYGWGIALTYLIYVVYDIARLTMQAALPENLLHGMFFAATVSMLWAVWGIYRDTRPRQN
;
A
#
# COMPACT_ATOMS: atom_id res chain seq x y z
N MET A 1 -20.95 -6.68 8.83
CA MET A 1 -19.53 -7.04 8.55
C MET A 1 -19.12 -6.66 7.12
N LEU A 2 -19.91 -6.98 6.09
CA LEU A 2 -19.61 -6.61 4.69
C LEU A 2 -19.45 -5.10 4.43
N PHE A 3 -20.21 -4.26 5.12
CA PHE A 3 -20.12 -2.80 4.98
C PHE A 3 -18.71 -2.27 5.28
N ALA A 4 -18.09 -2.73 6.37
CA ALA A 4 -16.74 -2.31 6.75
C ALA A 4 -15.68 -2.78 5.74
N GLN A 5 -15.84 -3.99 5.17
CA GLN A 5 -14.95 -4.49 4.10
C GLN A 5 -15.05 -3.65 2.83
N MET A 6 -16.26 -3.29 2.39
CA MET A 6 -16.43 -2.44 1.20
C MET A 6 -15.82 -1.06 1.41
N VAL A 7 -15.99 -0.46 2.59
CA VAL A 7 -15.38 0.82 2.93
C VAL A 7 -13.85 0.72 2.96
N SER A 8 -13.29 -0.38 3.50
CA SER A 8 -11.85 -0.65 3.51
C SER A 8 -11.28 -0.68 2.09
N ILE A 9 -11.86 -1.47 1.19
CA ILE A 9 -11.39 -1.59 -0.20
C ILE A 9 -11.40 -0.23 -0.93
N VAL A 10 -12.44 0.58 -0.71
CA VAL A 10 -12.53 1.91 -1.32
C VAL A 10 -11.43 2.83 -0.79
N LEU A 11 -11.18 2.82 0.53
CA LEU A 11 -10.11 3.59 1.15
C LEU A 11 -8.74 3.14 0.64
N GLU A 12 -8.49 1.84 0.57
CA GLU A 12 -7.23 1.29 0.09
C GLU A 12 -6.98 1.64 -1.38
N GLY A 13 -8.01 1.51 -2.23
CA GLY A 13 -7.96 1.94 -3.62
C GLY A 13 -7.67 3.44 -3.76
N ALA A 14 -8.29 4.28 -2.93
CA ALA A 14 -8.03 5.72 -2.91
C ALA A 14 -6.57 6.03 -2.54
N VAL A 15 -6.02 5.37 -1.51
CA VAL A 15 -4.62 5.58 -1.13
C VAL A 15 -3.66 5.05 -2.20
N ALA A 16 -3.96 3.93 -2.85
CA ALA A 16 -3.17 3.42 -3.96
C ALA A 16 -3.11 4.43 -5.12
N VAL A 17 -4.27 5.00 -5.52
CA VAL A 17 -4.34 6.06 -6.54
C VAL A 17 -3.54 7.29 -6.12
N LEU A 18 -3.67 7.73 -4.87
CA LEU A 18 -2.88 8.86 -4.35
C LEU A 18 -1.37 8.58 -4.39
N GLY A 19 -0.94 7.36 -4.05
CA GLY A 19 0.46 6.92 -4.15
C GLY A 19 0.98 7.01 -5.59
N VAL A 20 0.21 6.51 -6.56
CA VAL A 20 0.56 6.59 -7.99
C VAL A 20 0.61 8.05 -8.46
N MET A 21 -0.35 8.88 -8.07
CA MET A 21 -0.36 10.31 -8.40
C MET A 21 0.86 11.03 -7.80
N LEU A 22 1.27 10.67 -6.60
CA LEU A 22 2.45 11.22 -5.92
C LEU A 22 3.74 10.84 -6.67
N ALA A 23 3.84 9.58 -7.09
CA ALA A 23 4.94 9.09 -7.90
C ALA A 23 5.04 9.77 -9.27
N GLY A 24 3.92 9.80 -10.02
CA GLY A 24 3.89 10.29 -11.39
C GLY A 24 3.86 11.82 -11.50
N ARG A 25 3.00 12.50 -10.74
CA ARG A 25 2.78 13.96 -10.88
C ARG A 25 3.72 14.80 -10.04
N ARG A 26 4.08 14.34 -8.84
CA ARG A 26 4.97 15.10 -7.93
C ARG A 26 6.44 14.68 -8.03
N LYS A 27 6.76 13.69 -8.89
CA LYS A 27 8.10 13.10 -9.06
C LYS A 27 8.70 12.61 -7.73
N LYS A 28 7.84 12.17 -6.80
CA LYS A 28 8.25 11.69 -5.48
C LYS A 28 8.30 10.16 -5.53
N PRO A 29 9.50 9.54 -5.63
CA PRO A 29 9.62 8.10 -5.89
C PRO A 29 9.01 7.24 -4.77
N TYR A 30 8.92 7.77 -3.55
CA TYR A 30 8.26 7.09 -2.43
C TYR A 30 6.76 6.83 -2.63
N GLY A 31 6.11 7.55 -3.56
CA GLY A 31 4.72 7.28 -3.94
C GLY A 31 4.50 5.87 -4.48
N TRP A 32 5.52 5.28 -5.12
CA TRP A 32 5.47 3.89 -5.59
C TRP A 32 5.39 2.89 -4.44
N GLY A 33 6.11 3.13 -3.35
CA GLY A 33 6.06 2.26 -2.17
C GLY A 33 4.68 2.29 -1.51
N ILE A 34 4.08 3.48 -1.37
CA ILE A 34 2.71 3.64 -0.84
C ILE A 34 1.70 2.94 -1.75
N ALA A 35 1.79 3.17 -3.06
CA ALA A 35 0.90 2.54 -4.03
C ALA A 35 0.98 1.02 -3.99
N LEU A 36 2.19 0.46 -3.94
CA LEU A 36 2.42 -0.97 -3.90
C LEU A 36 1.86 -1.61 -2.61
N THR A 37 2.09 -1.00 -1.44
CA THR A 37 1.56 -1.47 -0.16
C THR A 37 0.03 -1.54 -0.18
N TYR A 38 -0.64 -0.48 -0.62
CA TYR A 38 -2.11 -0.46 -0.64
C TYR A 38 -2.70 -1.29 -1.77
N LEU A 39 -1.99 -1.47 -2.89
CA LEU A 39 -2.38 -2.41 -3.93
C LEU A 39 -2.39 -3.85 -3.42
N ILE A 40 -1.40 -4.24 -2.62
CA ILE A 40 -1.35 -5.56 -1.97
C ILE A 40 -2.59 -5.76 -1.07
N TYR A 41 -2.99 -4.73 -0.32
CA TYR A 41 -4.19 -4.79 0.52
C TYR A 41 -5.48 -4.91 -0.29
N VAL A 42 -5.65 -4.13 -1.36
CA VAL A 42 -6.81 -4.26 -2.26
C VAL A 42 -6.90 -5.67 -2.84
N VAL A 43 -5.78 -6.23 -3.29
CA VAL A 43 -5.71 -7.60 -3.82
C VAL A 43 -6.08 -8.62 -2.74
N TYR A 44 -5.58 -8.44 -1.51
CA TYR A 44 -5.90 -9.30 -0.38
C TYR A 44 -7.39 -9.25 -0.04
N ASP A 45 -7.98 -8.07 0.05
CA ASP A 45 -9.40 -7.91 0.38
C ASP A 45 -10.31 -8.46 -0.74
N ILE A 46 -9.95 -8.28 -2.01
CA ILE A 46 -10.64 -8.93 -3.14
C ILE A 46 -10.51 -10.45 -3.08
N ALA A 47 -9.31 -10.97 -2.79
CA ALA A 47 -9.09 -12.41 -2.64
C ALA A 47 -9.94 -12.97 -1.50
N ARG A 48 -10.07 -12.24 -0.39
CA ARG A 48 -10.90 -12.61 0.75
C ARG A 48 -12.41 -12.54 0.46
N LEU A 49 -12.84 -11.65 -0.44
CA LEU A 49 -14.23 -11.57 -0.89
C LEU A 49 -14.59 -12.68 -1.90
N THR A 50 -13.66 -13.04 -2.77
CA THR A 50 -13.89 -14.03 -3.85
C THR A 50 -13.60 -15.45 -3.42
N MET A 51 -12.60 -15.67 -2.58
CA MET A 51 -12.29 -16.95 -1.94
C MET A 51 -12.78 -16.93 -0.50
N GLN A 52 -13.80 -17.75 -0.21
CA GLN A 52 -14.22 -18.04 1.16
C GLN A 52 -13.21 -18.93 1.93
N ALA A 53 -12.19 -19.45 1.24
CA ALA A 53 -11.13 -20.25 1.82
C ALA A 53 -9.98 -19.36 2.31
N ALA A 54 -9.38 -19.72 3.45
CA ALA A 54 -8.21 -19.03 3.99
C ALA A 54 -7.04 -19.09 2.99
N LEU A 55 -6.44 -17.94 2.69
CA LEU A 55 -5.19 -17.88 1.95
C LEU A 55 -4.10 -18.64 2.73
N PRO A 56 -3.22 -19.38 2.04
CA PRO A 56 -2.13 -20.08 2.71
C PRO A 56 -1.27 -19.09 3.50
N GLU A 57 -0.95 -19.42 4.76
CA GLU A 57 -0.23 -18.53 5.67
C GLU A 57 1.08 -17.99 5.07
N ASN A 58 1.83 -18.83 4.36
CA ASN A 58 3.07 -18.43 3.69
C ASN A 58 2.86 -17.29 2.68
N LEU A 59 1.77 -17.30 1.92
CA LEU A 59 1.45 -16.24 0.97
C LEU A 59 1.05 -14.96 1.70
N LEU A 60 0.27 -15.10 2.78
CA LEU A 60 -0.15 -13.98 3.63
C LEU A 60 1.07 -13.28 4.24
N HIS A 61 1.98 -14.04 4.85
CA HIS A 61 3.23 -13.51 5.41
C HIS A 61 4.10 -12.86 4.33
N GLY A 62 4.19 -13.46 3.14
CA GLY A 62 4.91 -12.87 2.00
C GLY A 62 4.34 -11.52 1.56
N MET A 63 3.02 -11.41 1.44
CA MET A 63 2.32 -10.17 1.10
C MET A 63 2.55 -9.09 2.17
N PHE A 64 2.38 -9.42 3.45
CA PHE A 64 2.60 -8.48 4.55
C PHE A 64 4.07 -8.05 4.66
N PHE A 65 5.01 -8.96 4.43
CA PHE A 65 6.43 -8.63 4.42
C PHE A 65 6.77 -7.66 3.28
N ALA A 66 6.32 -7.95 2.07
CA ALA A 66 6.50 -7.05 0.92
C ALA A 66 5.86 -5.68 1.15
N ALA A 67 4.65 -5.65 1.70
CA ALA A 67 3.93 -4.43 2.08
C ALA A 67 4.71 -3.61 3.12
N THR A 68 5.28 -4.28 4.13
CA THR A 68 6.06 -3.65 5.21
C THR A 68 7.36 -3.05 4.68
N VAL A 69 8.13 -3.80 3.89
CA VAL A 69 9.38 -3.31 3.28
C VAL A 69 9.09 -2.11 2.35
N SER A 70 8.02 -2.21 1.54
CA SER A 70 7.61 -1.13 0.63
C SER A 70 7.23 0.14 1.38
N MET A 71 6.45 0.01 2.46
CA MET A 71 6.04 1.15 3.28
C MET A 71 7.21 1.75 4.05
N LEU A 72 8.12 0.92 4.57
CA LEU A 72 9.34 1.38 5.24
C LEU A 72 10.20 2.21 4.29
N TRP A 73 10.39 1.74 3.05
CA TRP A 73 11.11 2.50 2.03
C TRP A 73 10.41 3.82 1.69
N ALA A 74 9.08 3.82 1.58
CA ALA A 74 8.32 5.03 1.33
C ALA A 74 8.46 6.06 2.46
N VAL A 75 8.31 5.63 3.71
CA VAL A 75 8.47 6.49 4.91
C VAL A 75 9.89 7.04 4.99
N TRP A 76 10.90 6.22 4.72
CA TRP A 76 12.29 6.68 4.65
C TRP A 76 12.49 7.74 3.57
N GLY A 77 11.90 7.54 2.39
CA GLY A 77 11.90 8.52 1.31
C GLY A 77 11.27 9.85 1.71
N ILE A 78 10.11 9.82 2.39
CA ILE A 78 9.45 11.01 2.94
C ILE A 78 10.34 11.71 3.96
N TYR A 79 10.94 10.95 4.89
CA TYR A 79 11.81 11.50 5.93
C TYR A 79 13.03 12.22 5.35
N ARG A 80 13.68 11.64 4.33
CA ARG A 80 14.82 12.26 3.65
C ARG A 80 14.44 13.51 2.85
N ASP A 81 13.26 13.50 2.25
CA ASP A 81 12.74 14.63 1.47
C ASP A 81 12.25 15.80 2.35
N THR A 82 11.86 15.50 3.60
CA THR A 82 11.41 16.48 4.59
C THR A 82 12.56 17.14 5.34
N ARG A 83 13.76 16.54 5.39
CA ARG A 83 14.93 17.21 5.95
C ARG A 83 15.25 18.44 5.08
N PRO A 84 15.24 19.68 5.64
CA PRO A 84 15.70 20.84 4.90
C PRO A 84 17.13 20.55 4.44
N ARG A 85 17.43 20.84 3.17
CA ARG A 85 18.81 20.89 2.70
C ARG A 85 19.55 21.89 3.60
N GLN A 86 20.24 21.40 4.62
CA GLN A 86 21.28 22.16 5.29
C GLN A 86 22.39 22.28 4.26
N ASN A 87 22.33 23.40 3.55
CA ASN A 87 23.36 23.89 2.64
C ASN A 87 24.39 24.65 3.47
#